data_AF-A0A817X3B9-F1
#
_entry.id   AF-A0A817X3B9-F1
#
_cell.length_a   1.000
_cell.length_b   1.000
_cell.length_c   1.000
_cell.angle_alpha   90.00
_cell.angle_beta   90.00
_cell.angle_gamma   90.00
#
_symmetry.space_group_name_H-M   'P 1'
#
loop_
_entity.id
_entity.type
_entity.pdbx_description
1 polymer ?
#
loop_
_entity_poly.entity_id
_entity_poly.type
_entity_poly.pdbx_seq_one_letter_code
_entity_poly.pdbx_strand_id
1 'polypeptide(L)'
;MSTSSDLYDDLVNLAPEPSLLPSILSTTSSSFHEDDKGQAKDINTCSLTDFMNAEKNIFQPTPETDMIKSIIMSNENPMEKSSLFRSLIEHTEPTVNAQQLAEHFSLSKHEQKPSKSNQIDEHILRPFSDCVEQYYRTLHRVCECTEELKQELRQVKSERDQMSEDLINAENAYTDVKKRNEKLKLIINEHKTNTDTLKRFSEESVRYTEEQKQKYSVLKQHAQEKLNEANVEIERLRRVNTSEVEGIQTQLRYSQLRVQSLEQELKSVKQELEQKKKENIELTNICDELLASHKR
;
A
#
# COMPACT_ATOMS: atom_id res chain seq x y z
N MET A 1 62.88 -1.49 2.59
CA MET A 1 61.84 -2.07 1.70
C MET A 1 60.74 -2.58 2.61
N SER A 2 59.77 -1.73 2.92
CA SER A 2 58.57 -2.11 3.66
C SER A 2 57.44 -2.15 2.66
N THR A 3 56.83 -3.31 2.54
CA THR A 3 55.86 -3.66 1.51
C THR A 3 54.55 -2.90 1.70
N SER A 4 53.97 -2.46 0.58
CA SER A 4 52.73 -1.70 0.43
C SER A 4 51.45 -2.44 0.90
N SER A 5 51.58 -3.45 1.76
CA SER A 5 50.50 -4.32 2.24
C SER A 5 49.96 -3.91 3.60
N ASP A 6 50.72 -3.15 4.41
CA ASP A 6 50.38 -2.85 5.81
C ASP A 6 49.46 -1.62 5.97
N LEU A 7 49.06 -0.98 4.88
CA LEU A 7 48.20 0.22 4.89
C LEU A 7 46.74 -0.07 4.47
N TYR A 8 46.42 -1.32 4.12
CA TYR A 8 45.05 -1.71 3.76
C TYR A 8 44.26 -2.33 4.92
N ASP A 9 44.93 -2.85 5.95
CA ASP A 9 44.25 -3.49 7.09
C ASP A 9 43.75 -2.48 8.15
N ASP A 10 44.31 -1.28 8.21
CA ASP A 10 43.86 -0.24 9.16
C ASP A 10 42.62 0.55 8.68
N LEU A 11 42.20 0.40 7.42
CA LEU A 11 41.01 1.07 6.87
C LEU A 11 39.72 0.23 7.00
N VAL A 12 39.81 -1.02 7.47
CA VAL A 12 38.65 -1.91 7.62
C VAL A 12 37.95 -1.73 8.98
N ASN A 13 38.56 -1.02 9.94
CA ASN A 13 38.02 -0.84 11.30
C ASN A 13 37.25 0.48 11.56
N LEU A 14 36.80 1.18 10.52
CA LEU A 14 35.91 2.35 10.65
C LEU A 14 34.52 2.14 10.04
N ALA A 15 34.01 0.90 10.09
CA ALA A 15 32.59 0.65 9.82
C ALA A 15 31.75 1.09 11.05
N PRO A 16 30.80 2.02 10.91
CA PRO A 16 29.78 2.18 11.94
C PRO A 16 28.86 0.96 11.89
N GLU A 17 28.60 0.36 13.05
CA GLU A 17 27.63 -0.73 13.20
C GLU A 17 26.27 -0.37 12.57
N PRO A 18 25.57 -1.32 11.91
CA PRO A 18 24.18 -1.15 11.55
C PRO A 18 23.31 -1.59 12.75
N SER A 19 23.20 -0.73 13.75
CA SER A 19 22.19 -0.89 14.79
C SER A 19 21.26 0.32 14.81
N LEU A 20 19.99 0.03 15.12
CA LEU A 20 18.84 0.94 15.29
C LEU A 20 17.98 1.16 14.02
N LEU A 21 17.18 0.14 13.70
CA LEU A 21 15.81 0.39 13.26
C LEU A 21 15.07 1.15 14.38
N PRO A 22 14.48 2.34 14.14
CA PRO A 22 13.58 2.95 15.10
C PRO A 22 12.22 2.28 15.00
N SER A 23 11.94 1.37 15.93
CA SER A 23 10.57 1.04 16.32
C SER A 23 9.95 2.27 16.97
N ILE A 24 9.12 3.03 16.26
CA ILE A 24 8.27 4.04 16.89
C ILE A 24 6.92 4.15 16.20
N LEU A 25 5.97 3.34 16.67
CA LEU A 25 4.60 3.79 16.88
C LEU A 25 4.65 4.81 18.01
N SER A 26 4.63 6.11 17.70
CA SER A 26 4.17 7.12 18.65
C SER A 26 3.67 8.36 17.92
N THR A 27 2.37 8.54 18.04
CA THR A 27 1.62 9.78 17.85
C THR A 27 2.29 10.95 18.55
N THR A 28 2.61 12.01 17.83
CA THR A 28 2.64 13.38 18.37
C THR A 28 2.30 14.38 17.27
N SER A 29 1.13 15.00 17.44
CA SER A 29 0.79 16.28 16.83
C SER A 29 1.85 17.32 17.19
N SER A 30 2.39 18.03 16.21
CA SER A 30 3.09 19.28 16.43
C SER A 30 2.80 20.24 15.28
N SER A 31 2.16 21.34 15.66
CA SER A 31 1.85 22.51 14.87
C SER A 31 3.10 23.21 14.37
N PHE A 32 3.15 23.58 13.10
CA PHE A 32 3.98 24.69 12.64
C PHE A 32 3.21 25.61 11.70
N HIS A 33 3.41 26.90 11.95
CA HIS A 33 2.80 28.06 11.32
C HIS A 33 3.07 28.15 9.82
N GLU A 34 2.05 28.66 9.13
CA GLU A 34 2.06 29.15 7.76
C GLU A 34 3.09 30.27 7.55
N ASP A 35 3.76 30.26 6.40
CA ASP A 35 3.81 31.39 5.46
C ASP A 35 4.61 30.97 4.22
N ASP A 36 3.91 30.64 3.11
CA ASP A 36 4.43 31.02 1.78
C ASP A 36 3.32 31.12 0.72
N LYS A 37 3.33 32.23 -0.02
CA LYS A 37 2.35 32.60 -1.03
C LYS A 37 2.73 31.99 -2.37
N GLY A 38 2.00 30.97 -2.81
CA GLY A 38 2.08 30.43 -4.16
C GLY A 38 0.70 30.08 -4.70
N GLN A 39 0.28 30.77 -5.76
CA GLN A 39 -1.00 30.58 -6.45
C GLN A 39 -1.24 29.10 -6.83
N ALA A 40 -2.20 28.45 -6.18
CA ALA A 40 -2.73 27.16 -6.58
C ALA A 40 -4.10 27.36 -7.22
N LYS A 41 -4.20 26.92 -8.48
CA LYS A 41 -5.41 26.88 -9.31
C LYS A 41 -6.52 26.14 -8.58
N ASP A 42 -7.75 26.66 -8.68
CA ASP A 42 -8.99 26.05 -8.19
C ASP A 42 -9.16 24.63 -8.75
N ILE A 43 -8.66 23.64 -8.02
CA ILE A 43 -9.08 22.25 -8.16
C ILE A 43 -10.33 22.14 -7.31
N ASN A 44 -11.46 21.97 -7.98
CA ASN A 44 -12.76 21.78 -7.37
C ASN A 44 -12.73 20.49 -6.53
N THR A 45 -12.30 20.58 -5.28
CA THR A 45 -12.33 19.49 -4.32
C THR A 45 -13.77 19.33 -3.86
N CYS A 46 -14.52 18.47 -4.56
CA CYS A 46 -15.75 17.91 -4.02
C CYS A 46 -15.41 17.34 -2.64
N SER A 47 -15.98 17.92 -1.58
CA SER A 47 -15.61 17.56 -0.22
C SER A 47 -15.91 16.07 0.00
N LEU A 48 -15.12 15.40 0.85
CA LEU A 48 -15.43 14.03 1.26
C LEU A 48 -16.85 13.94 1.85
N THR A 49 -17.36 15.03 2.45
CA THR A 49 -18.76 15.15 2.89
C THR A 49 -19.75 15.18 1.73
N ASP A 50 -19.38 15.73 0.58
CA ASP A 50 -20.22 15.79 -0.62
C ASP A 50 -20.27 14.43 -1.32
N PHE A 51 -19.15 13.69 -1.33
CA PHE A 51 -19.11 12.31 -1.83
C PHE A 51 -19.89 11.35 -0.91
N MET A 52 -19.73 11.47 0.41
CA MET A 52 -20.51 10.67 1.36
C MET A 52 -22.00 11.04 1.36
N ASN A 53 -22.36 12.30 1.09
CA ASN A 53 -23.76 12.72 0.93
C ASN A 53 -24.38 12.23 -0.39
N ALA A 54 -23.59 12.15 -1.46
CA ALA A 54 -24.03 11.56 -2.73
C ALA A 54 -24.29 10.04 -2.60
N GLU A 55 -23.47 9.29 -1.87
CA GLU A 55 -23.72 7.86 -1.59
C GLU A 55 -24.92 7.63 -0.66
N LYS A 56 -25.15 8.52 0.32
CA LYS A 56 -26.35 8.46 1.17
C LYS A 56 -27.65 8.64 0.40
N ASN A 57 -27.64 9.34 -0.73
CA ASN A 57 -28.81 9.52 -1.59
C ASN A 57 -29.06 8.36 -2.57
N ILE A 58 -28.07 7.49 -2.82
CA ILE A 58 -28.24 6.33 -3.71
C ILE A 58 -29.01 5.19 -3.01
N PHE A 59 -29.09 5.21 -1.68
CA PHE A 59 -29.78 4.19 -0.88
C PHE A 59 -30.74 4.81 0.14
N GLN A 60 -31.46 5.87 -0.23
CA GLN A 60 -32.69 6.18 0.47
C GLN A 60 -33.78 5.21 -0.02
N PRO A 61 -34.55 4.57 0.89
CA PRO A 61 -35.71 3.80 0.46
C PRO A 61 -36.60 4.74 -0.34
N THR A 62 -36.75 4.44 -1.63
CA THR A 62 -37.74 5.09 -2.48
C THR A 62 -39.12 4.92 -1.84
N PRO A 63 -40.05 5.87 -2.06
CA PRO A 63 -41.44 5.72 -1.61
C PRO A 63 -42.06 4.38 -2.05
N GLU A 64 -41.61 3.83 -3.18
CA GLU A 64 -41.98 2.51 -3.69
C GLU A 64 -41.47 1.37 -2.80
N THR A 65 -40.23 1.41 -2.32
CA THR A 65 -39.71 0.39 -1.37
C THR A 65 -40.44 0.41 -0.02
N ASP A 66 -40.83 1.58 0.49
CA ASP A 66 -41.62 1.67 1.73
C ASP A 66 -43.08 1.27 1.51
N MET A 67 -43.64 1.53 0.32
CA MET A 67 -44.96 1.04 -0.07
C MET A 67 -44.97 -0.49 -0.21
N ILE A 68 -43.93 -1.08 -0.81
CA ILE A 68 -43.76 -2.54 -0.90
C ILE A 68 -43.57 -3.14 0.50
N LYS A 69 -42.76 -2.51 1.35
CA LYS A 69 -42.58 -2.96 2.74
C LYS A 69 -43.86 -2.84 3.55
N SER A 70 -44.66 -1.80 3.35
CA SER A 70 -46.00 -1.65 3.94
C SER A 70 -46.94 -2.74 3.46
N ILE A 71 -46.97 -3.05 2.16
CA ILE A 71 -47.83 -4.10 1.59
C ILE A 71 -47.43 -5.50 2.11
N ILE A 72 -46.13 -5.76 2.25
CA ILE A 72 -45.60 -7.04 2.75
C ILE A 72 -45.77 -7.17 4.29
N MET A 73 -45.49 -6.11 5.05
CA MET A 73 -45.64 -6.10 6.52
C MET A 73 -47.10 -6.00 6.97
N SER A 74 -47.99 -5.49 6.12
CA SER A 74 -49.41 -5.43 6.45
C SER A 74 -50.02 -6.80 6.64
N ASN A 75 -49.43 -7.91 6.15
CA ASN A 75 -49.87 -9.33 6.30
C ASN A 75 -51.32 -9.49 6.79
N GLU A 76 -52.23 -8.79 6.13
CA GLU A 76 -53.66 -8.84 6.33
C GLU A 76 -54.09 -9.47 5.03
N ASN A 77 -54.18 -10.79 5.07
CA ASN A 77 -54.58 -11.63 3.96
C ASN A 77 -55.91 -11.08 3.40
N PRO A 78 -55.92 -10.36 2.25
CA PRO A 78 -57.14 -9.72 1.75
C PRO A 78 -58.20 -10.76 1.40
N MET A 79 -57.74 -11.98 1.15
CA MET A 79 -58.52 -13.16 0.83
C MET A 79 -59.23 -13.77 2.04
N GLU A 80 -58.75 -13.56 3.27
CA GLU A 80 -59.40 -14.06 4.51
C GLU A 80 -60.57 -13.17 4.99
N LYS A 81 -60.60 -11.89 4.59
CA LYS A 81 -61.70 -10.95 4.94
C LYS A 81 -62.83 -10.92 3.92
N SER A 82 -62.67 -11.51 2.74
CA SER A 82 -63.79 -11.68 1.82
C SER A 82 -64.83 -12.59 2.48
N SER A 83 -65.89 -12.01 3.05
CA SER A 83 -67.01 -12.77 3.62
C SER A 83 -67.59 -13.73 2.58
N LEU A 84 -67.43 -13.38 1.30
CA LEU A 84 -67.80 -14.19 0.15
C LEU A 84 -66.88 -15.41 -0.03
N PHE A 85 -65.57 -15.28 0.21
CA PHE A 85 -64.61 -16.40 0.12
C PHE A 85 -64.73 -17.37 1.31
N ARG A 86 -64.94 -16.84 2.53
CA ARG A 86 -65.19 -17.68 3.70
C ARG A 86 -66.51 -18.44 3.56
N SER A 87 -67.57 -17.76 3.12
CA SER A 87 -68.88 -18.37 2.83
C SER A 87 -68.81 -19.39 1.68
N LEU A 88 -67.99 -19.16 0.64
CA LEU A 88 -67.79 -20.11 -0.45
C LEU A 88 -67.06 -21.38 0.01
N ILE A 89 -66.08 -21.27 0.94
CA ILE A 89 -65.42 -22.43 1.53
C ILE A 89 -66.34 -23.18 2.51
N GLU A 90 -67.10 -22.47 3.34
CA GLU A 90 -68.04 -23.07 4.32
C GLU A 90 -69.26 -23.74 3.66
N HIS A 91 -69.67 -23.28 2.47
CA HIS A 91 -70.75 -23.87 1.68
C HIS A 91 -70.30 -24.84 0.57
N THR A 92 -68.99 -25.15 0.48
CA THR A 92 -68.46 -26.15 -0.48
C THR A 92 -67.95 -27.44 0.15
N GLU A 93 -68.07 -27.59 1.47
CA GLU A 93 -68.18 -28.94 2.05
C GLU A 93 -69.51 -29.54 1.59
N PRO A 94 -69.51 -30.75 1.00
CA PRO A 94 -70.76 -31.41 0.65
C PRO A 94 -71.54 -31.57 1.94
N THR A 95 -72.64 -30.82 2.08
CA THR A 95 -73.52 -30.96 3.23
C THR A 95 -73.89 -32.43 3.29
N VAL A 96 -73.80 -33.05 4.46
CA VAL A 96 -74.14 -34.46 4.71
C VAL A 96 -75.46 -34.87 4.03
N ASN A 97 -76.37 -33.91 3.86
CA ASN A 97 -77.64 -34.02 3.16
C ASN A 97 -77.52 -34.35 1.65
N ALA A 98 -76.51 -33.88 0.92
CA ALA A 98 -76.32 -34.14 -0.51
C ALA A 98 -75.79 -35.57 -0.77
N GLN A 99 -74.92 -36.09 0.11
CA GLN A 99 -74.49 -37.49 0.08
C GLN A 99 -75.61 -38.45 0.51
N GLN A 100 -76.38 -38.08 1.56
CA GLN A 100 -77.54 -38.86 1.99
C GLN A 100 -78.65 -38.94 0.92
N LEU A 101 -78.85 -37.87 0.14
CA LEU A 101 -79.83 -37.87 -0.95
C LEU A 101 -79.39 -38.81 -2.09
N ALA A 102 -78.10 -38.89 -2.40
CA ALA A 102 -77.57 -39.81 -3.42
C ALA A 102 -77.65 -41.29 -2.99
N GLU A 103 -77.43 -41.60 -1.70
CA GLU A 103 -77.63 -42.96 -1.16
C GLU A 103 -79.10 -43.38 -1.15
N HIS A 104 -80.02 -42.47 -0.80
CA HIS A 104 -81.45 -42.80 -0.71
C HIS A 104 -82.10 -43.09 -2.07
N PHE A 105 -81.58 -42.51 -3.17
CA PHE A 105 -82.06 -42.81 -4.52
C PHE A 105 -81.36 -44.01 -5.18
N SER A 106 -80.16 -44.39 -4.74
CA SER A 106 -79.49 -45.61 -5.22
C SER A 106 -80.21 -46.90 -4.78
N LEU A 107 -81.00 -46.83 -3.71
CA LEU A 107 -81.81 -47.94 -3.18
C LEU A 107 -83.24 -48.04 -3.74
N SER A 108 -83.69 -47.09 -4.58
CA SER A 108 -85.04 -47.13 -5.17
C SER A 108 -84.99 -47.55 -6.65
N LYS A 109 -84.46 -48.75 -6.90
CA LYS A 109 -84.71 -49.52 -8.14
C LYS A 109 -85.67 -50.65 -7.82
N HIS A 110 -86.90 -50.32 -7.44
CA HIS A 110 -87.98 -51.31 -7.42
C HIS A 110 -89.04 -50.88 -8.42
N GLU A 111 -89.18 -51.68 -9.47
CA GLU A 111 -90.13 -51.48 -10.56
C GLU A 111 -91.57 -51.45 -10.02
N GLN A 112 -92.28 -50.35 -10.28
CA GLN A 112 -93.74 -50.34 -10.32
C GLN A 112 -94.18 -49.90 -11.71
N LYS A 113 -94.83 -50.85 -12.40
CA LYS A 113 -95.44 -50.72 -13.72
C LYS A 113 -96.78 -49.97 -13.58
N PRO A 114 -97.03 -48.80 -14.19
CA PRO A 114 -98.35 -48.21 -14.14
C PRO A 114 -99.20 -48.68 -15.32
N SER A 115 -100.40 -49.15 -15.00
CA SER A 115 -101.46 -49.50 -15.95
C SER A 115 -102.15 -48.24 -16.47
N LYS A 116 -102.62 -48.33 -17.72
CA LYS A 116 -103.11 -47.27 -18.61
C LYS A 116 -104.30 -46.47 -18.05
N SER A 117 -104.11 -45.16 -17.87
CA SER A 117 -105.11 -44.10 -18.08
C SER A 117 -104.40 -42.74 -18.23
N ASN A 118 -104.89 -41.89 -19.13
CA ASN A 118 -104.72 -40.42 -19.18
C ASN A 118 -103.52 -39.84 -19.97
N GLN A 119 -103.81 -39.31 -21.17
CA GLN A 119 -102.95 -38.39 -21.93
C GLN A 119 -102.59 -37.09 -21.16
N ILE A 120 -103.25 -36.82 -20.01
CA ILE A 120 -103.00 -35.67 -19.14
C ILE A 120 -101.74 -35.89 -18.27
N ASP A 121 -101.43 -37.15 -17.91
CA ASP A 121 -100.25 -37.49 -17.11
C ASP A 121 -98.95 -37.31 -17.93
N GLU A 122 -98.96 -37.62 -19.23
CA GLU A 122 -97.78 -37.48 -20.11
C GLU A 122 -97.43 -36.00 -20.40
N HIS A 123 -98.43 -35.12 -20.55
CA HIS A 123 -98.21 -33.70 -20.85
C HIS A 123 -97.74 -32.88 -19.62
N ILE A 124 -98.03 -33.32 -18.39
CA ILE A 124 -97.61 -32.63 -17.16
C ILE A 124 -96.32 -33.27 -16.59
N LEU A 125 -96.20 -34.61 -16.58
CA LEU A 125 -94.99 -35.25 -16.07
C LEU A 125 -93.78 -35.04 -16.97
N ARG A 126 -93.94 -34.98 -18.30
CA ARG A 126 -92.79 -34.87 -19.22
C ARG A 126 -92.04 -33.53 -19.07
N PRO A 127 -92.70 -32.35 -19.08
CA PRO A 127 -92.00 -31.09 -18.83
C PRO A 127 -91.38 -31.00 -17.42
N PHE A 128 -92.03 -31.60 -16.42
CA PHE A 128 -91.47 -31.66 -15.06
C PHE A 128 -90.24 -32.57 -14.99
N SER A 129 -90.29 -33.73 -15.64
CA SER A 129 -89.14 -34.65 -15.77
C SER A 129 -87.98 -34.00 -16.52
N ASP A 130 -88.26 -33.32 -17.64
CA ASP A 130 -87.25 -32.60 -18.42
C ASP A 130 -86.62 -31.46 -17.59
N CYS A 131 -87.43 -30.75 -16.81
CA CYS A 131 -86.97 -29.71 -15.89
C CYS A 131 -86.05 -30.28 -14.80
N VAL A 132 -86.46 -31.36 -14.14
CA VAL A 132 -85.66 -32.06 -13.12
C VAL A 132 -84.35 -32.58 -13.71
N GLU A 133 -84.37 -33.16 -14.91
CA GLU A 133 -83.16 -33.62 -15.60
C GLU A 133 -82.21 -32.46 -15.93
N GLN A 134 -82.73 -31.32 -16.40
CA GLN A 134 -81.95 -30.10 -16.63
C GLN A 134 -81.34 -29.54 -15.33
N TYR A 135 -82.09 -29.58 -14.21
CA TYR A 135 -81.57 -29.21 -12.90
C TYR A 135 -80.41 -30.12 -12.47
N TYR A 136 -80.53 -31.44 -12.64
CA TYR A 136 -79.45 -32.38 -12.31
C TYR A 136 -78.21 -32.20 -13.19
N ARG A 137 -78.38 -31.99 -14.50
CA ARG A 137 -77.25 -31.67 -15.41
C ARG A 137 -76.54 -30.39 -14.99
N THR A 138 -77.30 -29.36 -14.62
CA THR A 138 -76.75 -28.08 -14.14
C THR A 138 -75.99 -28.26 -12.83
N LEU A 139 -76.56 -28.99 -11.88
CA LEU A 139 -75.92 -29.28 -10.60
C LEU A 139 -74.62 -30.06 -10.78
N HIS A 140 -74.62 -31.09 -11.65
CA HIS A 140 -73.43 -31.87 -11.96
C HIS A 140 -72.32 -30.98 -12.56
N ARG A 141 -72.66 -30.13 -13.54
CA ARG A 141 -71.73 -29.19 -14.14
C ARG A 141 -71.16 -28.17 -13.14
N VAL A 142 -71.98 -27.71 -12.19
CA VAL A 142 -71.53 -26.83 -11.11
C VAL A 142 -70.57 -27.57 -10.17
N CYS A 143 -70.83 -28.83 -9.84
CA CYS A 143 -69.93 -29.65 -9.05
C CYS A 143 -68.59 -29.89 -9.76
N GLU A 144 -68.60 -30.27 -11.04
CA GLU A 144 -67.38 -30.46 -11.85
C GLU A 144 -66.55 -29.18 -11.90
N CYS A 145 -67.17 -28.04 -12.24
CA CYS A 145 -66.50 -26.75 -12.29
C CYS A 145 -65.93 -26.34 -10.92
N THR A 146 -66.64 -26.65 -9.82
CA THR A 146 -66.14 -26.37 -8.46
C THR A 146 -64.90 -27.20 -8.14
N GLU A 147 -64.85 -28.47 -8.54
CA GLU A 147 -63.68 -29.32 -8.31
C GLU A 147 -62.48 -28.91 -9.18
N GLU A 148 -62.71 -28.50 -10.43
CA GLU A 148 -61.70 -27.90 -11.30
C GLU A 148 -61.12 -26.61 -10.67
N LEU A 149 -61.98 -25.70 -10.23
CA LEU A 149 -61.59 -24.46 -9.53
C LEU A 149 -60.79 -24.76 -8.25
N LYS A 150 -61.17 -25.78 -7.48
CA LYS A 150 -60.41 -26.22 -6.28
C LYS A 150 -59.02 -26.75 -6.66
N GLN A 151 -58.90 -27.47 -7.77
CA GLN A 151 -57.61 -27.96 -8.26
C GLN A 151 -56.71 -26.81 -8.74
N GLU A 152 -57.24 -25.89 -9.55
CA GLU A 152 -56.52 -24.70 -9.98
C GLU A 152 -56.08 -23.86 -8.78
N LEU A 153 -56.95 -23.67 -7.79
CA LEU A 153 -56.62 -22.95 -6.56
C LEU A 153 -55.48 -23.63 -5.78
N ARG A 154 -55.47 -24.97 -5.69
CA ARG A 154 -54.37 -25.71 -5.05
C ARG A 154 -53.07 -25.53 -5.81
N GLN A 155 -53.10 -25.58 -7.15
CA GLN A 155 -51.93 -25.36 -7.98
C GLN A 155 -51.37 -23.94 -7.80
N VAL A 156 -52.21 -22.91 -7.90
CA VAL A 156 -51.80 -21.52 -7.72
C VAL A 156 -51.23 -21.27 -6.32
N LYS A 157 -51.81 -21.89 -5.28
CA LYS A 157 -51.25 -21.81 -3.92
C LYS A 157 -49.87 -22.45 -3.83
N SER A 158 -49.69 -23.63 -4.42
CA SER A 158 -48.41 -24.33 -4.46
C SER A 158 -47.35 -23.53 -5.20
N GLU A 159 -47.69 -22.96 -6.35
CA GLU A 159 -46.79 -22.11 -7.13
C GLU A 159 -46.41 -20.84 -6.35
N ARG A 160 -47.38 -20.21 -5.67
CA ARG A 160 -47.14 -19.06 -4.79
C ARG A 160 -46.20 -19.41 -3.64
N ASP A 161 -46.40 -20.56 -3.00
CA ASP A 161 -45.56 -21.02 -1.89
C ASP A 161 -44.12 -21.30 -2.39
N GLN A 162 -43.97 -21.96 -3.54
CA GLN A 162 -42.66 -22.20 -4.17
C GLN A 162 -41.94 -20.88 -4.51
N MET A 163 -42.62 -19.93 -5.16
CA MET A 163 -42.05 -18.63 -5.50
C MET A 163 -41.65 -17.83 -4.25
N SER A 164 -42.39 -18.00 -3.14
CA SER A 164 -42.03 -17.40 -1.86
C SER A 164 -40.75 -18.01 -1.28
N GLU A 165 -40.56 -19.32 -1.39
CA GLU A 165 -39.32 -19.99 -0.96
C GLU A 165 -38.13 -19.55 -1.82
N ASP A 166 -38.31 -19.49 -3.13
CA ASP A 166 -37.27 -19.04 -4.07
C ASP A 166 -36.84 -17.60 -3.80
N LEU A 167 -37.81 -16.73 -3.45
CA LEU A 167 -37.52 -15.35 -3.05
C LEU A 167 -36.66 -15.30 -1.79
N ILE A 168 -37.02 -16.06 -0.75
CA ILE A 168 -36.24 -16.13 0.50
C ILE A 168 -34.81 -16.63 0.22
N ASN A 169 -34.67 -17.63 -0.65
CA ASN A 169 -33.37 -18.15 -1.06
C ASN A 169 -32.53 -17.10 -1.81
N ALA A 170 -33.15 -16.34 -2.71
CA ALA A 170 -32.49 -15.25 -3.43
C ALA A 170 -32.07 -14.11 -2.48
N GLU A 171 -32.91 -13.74 -1.51
CA GLU A 171 -32.60 -12.74 -0.49
C GLU A 171 -31.43 -13.15 0.39
N ASN A 172 -31.37 -14.43 0.78
CA ASN A 172 -30.25 -15.00 1.54
C ASN A 172 -28.95 -14.97 0.72
N ALA A 173 -28.99 -15.42 -0.53
CA ALA A 173 -27.84 -15.39 -1.43
C ALA A 173 -27.33 -13.96 -1.68
N TYR A 174 -28.24 -13.00 -1.86
CA TYR A 174 -27.91 -11.58 -2.01
C TYR A 174 -27.24 -11.02 -0.74
N THR A 175 -27.79 -11.36 0.43
CA THR A 175 -27.22 -10.95 1.72
C THR A 175 -25.80 -11.46 1.91
N ASP A 176 -25.53 -12.70 1.51
CA ASP A 176 -24.19 -13.29 1.59
C ASP A 176 -23.20 -12.60 0.63
N VAL A 177 -23.61 -12.34 -0.60
CA VAL A 177 -22.80 -11.60 -1.58
C VAL A 177 -22.52 -10.19 -1.06
N LYS A 178 -23.51 -9.51 -0.49
CA LYS A 178 -23.34 -8.18 0.12
C LYS A 178 -22.31 -8.22 1.24
N LYS A 179 -22.40 -9.18 2.17
CA LYS A 179 -21.42 -9.35 3.25
C LYS A 179 -20.01 -9.60 2.71
N ARG A 180 -19.86 -10.42 1.66
CA ARG A 180 -18.55 -10.68 1.03
C ARG A 180 -18.00 -9.42 0.37
N ASN A 181 -18.82 -8.65 -0.32
CA ASN A 181 -18.41 -7.39 -0.94
C ASN A 181 -17.95 -6.36 0.10
N GLU A 182 -18.65 -6.21 1.22
CA GLU A 182 -18.20 -5.32 2.30
C GLU A 182 -16.85 -5.75 2.89
N LYS A 183 -16.64 -7.07 3.09
CA LYS A 183 -15.32 -7.58 3.51
C LYS A 183 -14.23 -7.29 2.48
N LEU A 184 -14.50 -7.47 1.19
CA LEU A 184 -13.55 -7.19 0.12
C LEU A 184 -13.20 -5.71 0.04
N LYS A 185 -14.18 -4.81 0.24
CA LYS A 185 -13.93 -3.36 0.32
C LYS A 185 -12.96 -3.01 1.45
N LEU A 186 -13.12 -3.62 2.63
CA LEU A 186 -12.20 -3.42 3.76
C LEU A 186 -10.78 -3.89 3.41
N ILE A 187 -10.64 -5.11 2.87
CA ILE A 187 -9.35 -5.67 2.45
C ILE A 187 -8.68 -4.78 1.39
N ILE A 188 -9.42 -4.30 0.39
CA ILE A 188 -8.90 -3.39 -0.64
C ILE A 188 -8.40 -2.09 0.00
N ASN A 189 -9.14 -1.53 0.95
CA ASN A 189 -8.75 -0.31 1.64
C ASN A 189 -7.47 -0.51 2.48
N GLU A 190 -7.35 -1.63 3.19
CA GLU A 190 -6.13 -2.01 3.93
C GLU A 190 -4.93 -2.20 2.99
N HIS A 191 -5.12 -2.87 1.84
CA HIS A 191 -4.05 -2.98 0.85
C HIS A 191 -3.64 -1.63 0.29
N LYS A 192 -4.58 -0.71 0.08
CA LYS A 192 -4.29 0.65 -0.38
C LYS A 192 -3.46 1.41 0.65
N THR A 193 -3.87 1.42 1.92
CA THR A 193 -3.12 2.11 2.99
C THR A 193 -1.75 1.49 3.24
N ASN A 194 -1.63 0.16 3.14
CA ASN A 194 -0.35 -0.53 3.23
C ASN A 194 0.56 -0.16 2.05
N THR A 195 0.03 -0.15 0.82
CA THR A 195 0.77 0.25 -0.38
C THR A 195 1.28 1.68 -0.27
N ASP A 196 0.43 2.62 0.17
CA ASP A 196 0.82 4.01 0.39
C ASP A 196 1.92 4.13 1.46
N THR A 197 1.85 3.33 2.52
CA THR A 197 2.86 3.31 3.59
C THR A 197 4.20 2.78 3.08
N LEU A 198 4.19 1.66 2.34
CA LEU A 198 5.39 1.12 1.70
C LEU A 198 6.00 2.09 0.69
N LYS A 199 5.16 2.80 -0.07
CA LYS A 199 5.62 3.83 -1.01
C LYS A 199 6.33 4.97 -0.30
N ARG A 200 5.74 5.53 0.76
CA ARG A 200 6.39 6.58 1.59
C ARG A 200 7.72 6.11 2.16
N PHE A 201 7.77 4.88 2.69
CA PHE A 201 9.00 4.31 3.23
C PHE A 201 10.09 4.15 2.17
N SER A 202 9.72 3.70 0.96
CA SER A 202 10.65 3.61 -0.17
C SER A 202 11.18 4.98 -0.58
N GLU A 203 10.30 5.98 -0.68
CA GLU A 203 10.69 7.36 -1.01
C GLU A 203 11.62 7.97 0.04
N GLU A 204 11.34 7.74 1.32
CA GLU A 204 12.18 8.17 2.43
C GLU A 204 13.56 7.50 2.42
N SER A 205 13.61 6.19 2.13
CA SER A 205 14.88 5.45 2.01
C SER A 205 15.75 5.97 0.87
N VAL A 206 15.14 6.32 -0.27
CA VAL A 206 15.84 6.97 -1.39
C VAL A 206 16.36 8.35 -0.98
N ARG A 207 15.54 9.17 -0.33
CA ARG A 207 15.94 10.49 0.16
C ARG A 207 17.10 10.40 1.15
N TYR A 208 17.02 9.47 2.11
CA TYR A 208 18.08 9.22 3.08
C TYR A 208 19.39 8.81 2.39
N THR A 209 19.31 7.90 1.42
CA THR A 209 20.48 7.47 0.65
C THR A 209 21.13 8.63 -0.09
N GLU A 210 20.33 9.51 -0.70
CA GLU A 210 20.84 10.67 -1.43
C GLU A 210 21.50 11.70 -0.50
N GLU A 211 20.89 11.95 0.67
CA GLU A 211 21.49 12.81 1.70
C GLU A 211 22.84 12.27 2.18
N GLN A 212 22.95 10.96 2.40
CA GLN A 212 24.23 10.33 2.77
C GLN A 212 25.27 10.40 1.66
N LYS A 213 24.86 10.23 0.40
CA LYS A 213 25.76 10.42 -0.76
C LYS A 213 26.30 11.83 -0.84
N GLN A 214 25.44 12.84 -0.63
CA GLN A 214 25.86 14.25 -0.62
C GLN A 214 26.84 14.52 0.53
N LYS A 215 26.54 14.06 1.74
CA LYS A 215 27.44 14.15 2.91
C LYS A 215 28.81 13.52 2.63
N TYR A 216 28.81 12.31 2.07
CA TYR A 216 30.04 11.62 1.67
C TYR A 216 30.81 12.38 0.59
N SER A 217 30.12 12.91 -0.42
CA SER A 217 30.74 13.69 -1.50
C SER A 217 31.45 14.92 -0.98
N VAL A 218 30.80 15.68 -0.07
CA VAL A 218 31.40 16.86 0.57
C VAL A 218 32.63 16.47 1.37
N LEU A 219 32.54 15.42 2.19
CA LEU A 219 33.66 14.95 3.00
C LEU A 219 34.84 14.49 2.12
N LYS A 220 34.55 13.73 1.05
CA LYS A 220 35.54 13.27 0.08
C LYS A 220 36.23 14.44 -0.60
N GLN A 221 35.48 15.46 -1.02
CA GLN A 221 36.03 16.66 -1.63
C GLN A 221 36.95 17.39 -0.64
N HIS A 222 36.50 17.63 0.58
CA HIS A 222 37.30 18.30 1.61
C HIS A 222 38.60 17.54 1.93
N ALA A 223 38.53 16.21 2.06
CA ALA A 223 39.72 15.38 2.26
C ALA A 223 40.70 15.47 1.08
N GLN A 224 40.18 15.45 -0.16
CA GLN A 224 40.99 15.59 -1.37
C GLN A 224 41.65 16.99 -1.44
N GLU A 225 40.93 18.05 -1.10
CA GLU A 225 41.45 19.41 -1.03
C GLU A 225 42.58 19.51 0.00
N LYS A 226 42.39 18.98 1.21
CA LYS A 226 43.43 18.96 2.27
C LYS A 226 44.66 18.15 1.86
N LEU A 227 44.47 17.03 1.18
CA LEU A 227 45.58 16.23 0.65
C LEU A 227 46.36 17.00 -0.42
N ASN A 228 45.65 17.70 -1.31
CA ASN A 228 46.28 18.53 -2.34
C ASN A 228 47.03 19.71 -1.73
N GLU A 229 46.46 20.41 -0.74
CA GLU A 229 47.12 21.49 0.00
C GLU A 229 48.42 20.99 0.67
N ALA A 230 48.36 19.85 1.36
CA ALA A 230 49.53 19.27 2.00
C ALA A 230 50.61 18.89 0.99
N ASN A 231 50.24 18.34 -0.17
CA ASN A 231 51.19 18.00 -1.23
C ASN A 231 51.86 19.25 -1.82
N VAL A 232 51.09 20.32 -2.06
CA VAL A 232 51.64 21.61 -2.52
C VAL A 232 52.63 22.17 -1.50
N GLU A 233 52.30 22.09 -0.20
CA GLU A 233 53.18 22.57 0.87
C GLU A 233 54.45 21.73 1.00
N ILE A 234 54.36 20.40 0.87
CA ILE A 234 55.53 19.51 0.85
C ILE A 234 56.45 19.87 -0.32
N GLU A 235 55.91 20.07 -1.52
CA GLU A 235 56.71 20.47 -2.69
C GLU A 235 57.33 21.86 -2.51
N ARG A 236 56.61 22.80 -1.90
CA ARG A 236 57.15 24.12 -1.55
C ARG A 236 58.33 23.99 -0.57
N LEU A 237 58.17 23.22 0.51
CA LEU A 237 59.21 23.01 1.51
C LEU A 237 60.43 22.29 0.92
N ARG A 238 60.22 21.30 0.04
CA ARG A 238 61.31 20.63 -0.69
C ARG A 238 62.14 21.63 -1.50
N ARG A 239 61.48 22.49 -2.29
CA ARG A 239 62.18 23.52 -3.09
C ARG A 239 62.98 24.48 -2.23
N VAL A 240 62.39 24.96 -1.14
CA VAL A 240 63.08 25.86 -0.20
C VAL A 240 64.29 25.17 0.40
N ASN A 241 64.13 23.95 0.93
CA ASN A 241 65.22 23.19 1.54
C ASN A 241 66.33 22.87 0.53
N THR A 242 66.00 22.50 -0.72
CA THR A 242 67.00 22.31 -1.77
C THR A 242 67.79 23.59 -2.03
N SER A 243 67.12 24.74 -2.14
CA SER A 243 67.78 26.03 -2.34
C SER A 243 68.68 26.41 -1.15
N GLU A 244 68.25 26.14 0.08
CA GLU A 244 69.05 26.40 1.28
C GLU A 244 70.27 25.50 1.36
N VAL A 245 70.12 24.20 1.06
CA VAL A 245 71.23 23.24 1.00
C VAL A 245 72.25 23.65 -0.06
N GLU A 246 71.83 24.04 -1.25
CA GLU A 246 72.72 24.54 -2.31
C GLU A 246 73.46 25.81 -1.89
N GLY A 247 72.76 26.73 -1.19
CA GLY A 247 73.35 27.94 -0.62
C GLY A 247 74.45 27.62 0.41
N ILE A 248 74.15 26.74 1.37
CA ILE A 248 75.11 26.30 2.39
C ILE A 248 76.29 25.56 1.75
N GLN A 249 76.03 24.68 0.78
CA GLN A 249 77.08 23.94 0.09
C GLN A 249 78.04 24.87 -0.67
N THR A 250 77.50 25.94 -1.26
CA THR A 250 78.30 26.98 -1.92
C THR A 250 79.17 27.75 -0.92
N GLN A 251 78.60 28.15 0.22
CA GLN A 251 79.34 28.84 1.29
C GLN A 251 80.44 27.96 1.90
N LEU A 252 80.14 26.67 2.11
CA LEU A 252 81.11 25.68 2.58
C LEU A 252 82.27 25.57 1.59
N ARG A 253 81.99 25.43 0.29
CA ARG A 253 83.02 25.35 -0.75
C ARG A 253 83.88 26.62 -0.80
N TYR A 254 83.27 27.79 -0.69
CA TYR A 254 84.02 29.06 -0.62
C TYR A 254 84.96 29.12 0.59
N SER A 255 84.45 28.71 1.76
CA SER A 255 85.24 28.69 3.00
C SER A 255 86.38 27.68 2.93
N GLN A 256 86.13 26.49 2.35
CA GLN A 256 87.17 25.48 2.10
C GLN A 256 88.27 26.00 1.18
N LEU A 257 87.91 26.67 0.07
CA LEU A 257 88.88 27.28 -0.83
C LEU A 257 89.69 28.39 -0.14
N ARG A 258 89.04 29.19 0.72
CA ARG A 258 89.73 30.23 1.50
C ARG A 258 90.74 29.64 2.49
N VAL A 259 90.38 28.56 3.19
CA VAL A 259 91.30 27.83 4.08
C VAL A 259 92.48 27.29 3.27
N GLN A 260 92.24 26.62 2.15
CA GLN A 260 93.32 26.12 1.28
C GLN A 260 94.26 27.22 0.80
N SER A 261 93.71 28.38 0.41
CA SER A 261 94.52 29.55 0.02
C SER A 261 95.39 30.05 1.18
N LEU A 262 94.84 30.17 2.38
CA LEU A 262 95.59 30.59 3.57
C LEU A 262 96.65 29.56 3.99
N GLU A 263 96.36 28.27 3.85
CA GLU A 263 97.33 27.20 4.10
C GLU A 263 98.51 27.25 3.12
N GLN A 264 98.24 27.52 1.84
CA GLN A 264 99.28 27.71 0.83
C GLN A 264 100.14 28.94 1.13
N GLU A 265 99.52 30.06 1.49
CA GLU A 265 100.22 31.28 1.90
C GLU A 265 101.10 31.04 3.14
N LEU A 266 100.55 30.40 4.17
CA LEU A 266 101.27 30.04 5.39
C LEU A 266 102.45 29.10 5.10
N LYS A 267 102.30 28.16 4.17
CA LYS A 267 103.39 27.29 3.72
C LYS A 267 104.49 28.09 3.03
N SER A 268 104.14 29.03 2.15
CA SER A 268 105.10 29.92 1.48
C SER A 268 105.88 30.78 2.47
N VAL A 269 105.18 31.42 3.41
CA VAL A 269 105.80 32.25 4.46
C VAL A 269 106.73 31.44 5.34
N LYS A 270 106.35 30.20 5.71
CA LYS A 270 107.24 29.30 6.45
C LYS A 270 108.52 28.98 5.66
N GLN A 271 108.41 28.71 4.36
CA GLN A 271 109.56 28.45 3.51
C GLN A 271 110.49 29.66 3.39
N GLU A 272 109.93 30.85 3.20
CA GLU A 272 110.69 32.11 3.16
C GLU A 272 111.39 32.40 4.49
N LEU A 273 110.71 32.18 5.62
CA LEU A 273 111.30 32.35 6.94
C LEU A 273 112.49 31.41 7.16
N GLU A 274 112.37 30.13 6.80
CA GLU A 274 113.48 29.17 6.90
C GLU A 274 114.65 29.56 5.98
N GLN A 275 114.37 30.07 4.78
CA GLN A 275 115.39 30.59 3.88
C GLN A 275 116.12 31.80 4.51
N LYS A 276 115.38 32.77 5.06
CA LYS A 276 115.96 33.95 5.74
C LYS A 276 116.77 33.58 6.99
N LYS A 277 116.35 32.55 7.74
CA LYS A 277 117.14 32.01 8.85
C LYS A 277 118.47 31.46 8.38
N LYS A 278 118.48 30.68 7.29
CA LYS A 278 119.73 30.16 6.69
C LYS A 278 120.65 31.30 6.25
N GLU A 279 120.11 32.28 5.52
CA GLU A 279 120.85 33.47 5.11
C GLU A 279 121.45 34.23 6.31
N ASN A 280 120.69 34.41 7.40
CA ASN A 280 121.21 35.04 8.62
C ASN A 280 122.32 34.23 9.29
N ILE A 281 122.20 32.89 9.33
CA ILE A 281 123.26 32.01 9.86
C ILE A 281 124.52 32.16 9.00
N GLU A 282 124.40 32.15 7.67
CA GLU A 282 125.51 32.35 6.75
C GLU A 282 126.17 33.72 6.93
N LEU A 283 125.38 34.80 7.04
CA LEU A 283 125.90 36.15 7.32
C LEU A 283 126.61 36.22 8.68
N THR A 284 126.06 35.59 9.71
CA THR A 284 126.67 35.54 11.03
C THR A 284 128.02 34.81 10.96
N ASN A 285 128.08 33.68 10.26
CA ASN A 285 129.31 32.94 10.04
C ASN A 285 130.38 33.79 9.33
N ILE A 286 130.00 34.52 8.27
CA ILE A 286 130.92 35.44 7.55
C ILE A 286 131.42 36.56 8.50
N CYS A 287 130.52 37.15 9.29
CA CYS A 287 130.89 38.16 10.29
C CYS A 287 131.86 37.60 11.35
N ASP A 288 131.62 36.39 11.84
CA ASP A 288 132.49 35.72 12.81
C ASP A 288 133.87 35.39 12.22
N GLU A 289 133.92 34.94 10.96
CA GLU A 289 135.16 34.74 10.20
C GLU A 289 135.97 36.05 10.07
N LEU A 290 135.30 37.15 9.73
CA LEU A 290 135.92 38.47 9.64
C LEU A 290 136.44 38.96 11.00
N LEU A 291 135.66 38.81 12.09
CA LEU A 291 136.10 39.18 13.44
C LEU A 291 137.30 38.35 13.91
N ALA A 292 137.33 37.05 13.61
CA ALA A 292 138.46 36.18 13.91
C ALA A 292 139.73 36.58 13.12
N SER A 293 139.56 37.18 11.94
CA SER A 293 140.67 37.73 11.15
C SER A 293 141.22 39.06 11.71
N HIS A 294 140.39 39.90 12.32
CA HIS A 294 140.76 41.22 12.86
C HIS A 294 141.32 41.19 14.30
N LYS A 295 141.13 40.09 15.04
CA LYS A 295 141.69 39.88 16.40
C LYS A 295 143.08 39.24 16.40
N ARG A 296 143.66 38.97 15.24
CA ARG A 296 145.07 38.58 15.05
C ARG A 296 145.91 39.81 14.74
#